data_AF-A0A1Q3HK94-F1
#
_entry.id   AF-A0A1Q3HK94-F1
#
_cell.length_a   1.000
_cell.length_b   1.000
_cell.length_c   1.000
_cell.angle_alpha   90.00
_cell.angle_beta   90.00
_cell.angle_gamma   90.00
#
_symmetry.space_group_name_H-M   'P 1'
#
loop_
_entity.id
_entity.type
_entity.pdbx_description
1 polymer ?
#
loop_
_entity_poly.entity_id
_entity_poly.type
_entity_poly.pdbx_seq_one_letter_code
_entity_poly.pdbx_strand_id
1 'polypeptide(L)'
;MLAGALVAVFFALPAEASGGRGMTWIKRSHFSTNGADWVGCDNGIFCNAYSGDTSCTASLPILCIKQDFSPAPAGLPADWYTGWANGHITTTPPVQGLTLTSAAVADQICAASFGSGWRMAQFHDGGGWNFYAYGNVRNDMRFWVHISDQPANCWNP
;
A
#
# COMPACT_ATOMS: atom_id res chain seq x y z
N MET A 1 31.84 54.23 23.74
CA MET A 1 30.62 53.44 23.52
C MET A 1 30.81 52.70 22.20
N LEU A 2 31.09 51.39 22.23
CA LEU A 2 31.28 50.56 21.05
C LEU A 2 30.11 49.58 20.96
N ALA A 3 29.29 49.73 19.92
CA ALA A 3 28.15 48.86 19.65
C ALA A 3 28.64 47.61 18.91
N GLY A 4 28.52 46.44 19.55
CA GLY A 4 28.78 45.15 18.93
C GLY A 4 27.54 44.66 18.18
N ALA A 5 27.67 44.45 16.87
CA ALA A 5 26.62 43.84 16.06
C ALA A 5 26.67 42.31 16.25
N LEU A 6 25.58 41.74 16.78
CA LEU A 6 25.38 40.29 16.78
C LEU A 6 24.95 39.83 15.39
N VAL A 7 25.74 38.96 14.76
CA VAL A 7 25.35 38.21 13.57
C VAL A 7 24.65 36.93 14.02
N ALA A 8 23.35 36.82 13.75
CA ALA A 8 22.60 35.59 13.97
C ALA A 8 22.81 34.65 12.77
N VAL A 9 23.42 33.48 13.02
CA VAL A 9 23.55 32.40 12.03
C VAL A 9 22.30 31.53 12.14
N PHE A 10 21.45 31.56 11.10
CA PHE A 10 20.31 30.67 10.99
C PHE A 10 20.78 29.32 10.45
N PHE A 11 20.76 28.29 11.30
CA PHE A 11 20.87 26.91 10.84
C PHE A 11 19.52 26.48 10.28
N ALA A 12 19.44 26.32 8.96
CA ALA A 12 18.32 25.62 8.35
C ALA A 12 18.45 24.12 8.67
N LEU A 13 17.56 23.61 9.53
CA LEU A 13 17.42 22.17 9.69
C LEU A 13 16.98 21.57 8.34
N PRO A 14 17.54 20.43 7.90
CA PRO A 14 16.98 19.73 6.76
C PRO A 14 15.54 19.37 7.11
N ALA A 15 14.59 19.85 6.32
CA ALA A 15 13.22 19.37 6.36
C ALA A 15 13.25 17.92 5.86
N GLU A 16 13.47 16.96 6.76
CA GLU A 16 13.03 15.60 6.51
C GLU A 16 11.56 15.69 6.13
N ALA A 17 11.20 15.18 4.96
CA ALA A 17 9.85 15.28 4.45
C ALA A 17 8.88 14.82 5.54
N SER A 18 8.10 15.77 6.08
CA SER A 18 7.30 15.66 7.30
C SER A 18 6.26 14.53 7.34
N GLY A 19 6.19 13.68 6.30
CA GLY A 19 5.18 12.64 6.15
C GLY A 19 5.70 11.20 6.10
N GLY A 20 7.02 10.97 6.04
CA GLY A 20 7.56 9.61 5.90
C GLY A 20 7.16 8.89 4.59
N ARG A 21 7.43 7.59 4.51
CA ARG A 21 7.11 6.77 3.32
C ARG A 21 6.20 5.60 3.68
N GLY A 22 5.20 5.37 2.83
CA GLY A 22 4.35 4.20 2.87
C GLY A 22 4.75 3.18 1.81
N MET A 23 4.43 1.92 2.06
CA MET A 23 4.59 0.84 1.12
C MET A 23 3.50 0.90 0.05
N THR A 24 3.90 0.67 -1.20
CA THR A 24 2.96 0.57 -2.31
C THR A 24 3.25 -0.64 -3.16
N TRP A 25 2.22 -1.15 -3.81
CA TRP A 25 2.26 -2.28 -4.74
C TRP A 25 1.69 -1.89 -6.10
N ILE A 26 1.82 -2.81 -7.05
CA ILE A 26 1.25 -2.70 -8.40
C ILE A 26 0.43 -3.93 -8.76
N LYS A 27 -0.39 -3.81 -9.80
CA LYS A 27 -0.89 -4.95 -10.56
C LYS A 27 0.21 -5.47 -11.47
N ARG A 28 0.66 -6.69 -11.21
CA ARG A 28 1.71 -7.38 -11.98
C ARG A 28 1.15 -8.06 -13.22
N SER A 29 -0.02 -8.66 -13.11
CA SER A 29 -0.70 -9.34 -14.22
C SER A 29 -2.20 -9.47 -13.96
N HIS A 30 -2.96 -9.68 -15.04
CA HIS A 30 -4.37 -10.07 -15.02
C HIS A 30 -4.54 -11.42 -15.74
N PHE A 31 -5.17 -12.37 -15.06
CA PHE A 31 -5.54 -13.68 -15.62
C PHE A 31 -7.00 -13.64 -16.06
N SER A 32 -7.25 -13.14 -17.28
CA SER A 32 -8.61 -12.91 -17.81
C SER A 32 -9.46 -14.18 -17.89
N THR A 33 -8.85 -15.35 -18.07
CA THR A 33 -9.52 -16.66 -18.08
C THR A 33 -10.12 -17.04 -16.73
N ASN A 34 -9.64 -16.44 -15.64
CA ASN A 34 -9.97 -16.84 -14.28
C ASN A 34 -10.44 -15.67 -13.42
N GLY A 35 -10.43 -14.44 -13.96
CA GLY A 35 -10.84 -13.22 -13.26
C GLY A 35 -9.96 -12.87 -12.07
N ALA A 36 -8.69 -13.29 -12.08
CA ALA A 36 -7.76 -13.08 -10.99
C ALA A 36 -6.68 -12.07 -11.34
N ASP A 37 -6.30 -11.26 -10.36
CA ASP A 37 -5.16 -10.36 -10.45
C ASP A 37 -4.01 -10.87 -9.62
N TRP A 38 -2.80 -10.71 -10.15
CA TRP A 38 -1.57 -10.81 -9.39
C TRP A 38 -1.14 -9.42 -8.98
N VAL A 39 -1.15 -9.16 -7.68
CA VAL A 39 -0.74 -7.88 -7.11
C VAL A 39 0.42 -8.08 -6.17
N GLY A 40 1.31 -7.10 -6.11
CA GLY A 40 2.49 -7.25 -5.28
C GLY A 40 3.60 -6.28 -5.63
N CYS A 41 4.78 -6.66 -5.16
CA CYS A 41 6.02 -5.95 -5.38
C CYS A 41 6.47 -6.06 -6.84
N ASP A 42 6.89 -4.94 -7.45
CA ASP A 42 7.41 -4.89 -8.81
C ASP A 42 8.86 -5.39 -8.88
N ASN A 43 9.07 -6.70 -8.67
CA ASN A 43 10.40 -7.32 -8.66
C ASN A 43 11.41 -6.65 -7.70
N GLY A 44 10.95 -6.15 -6.55
CA GLY A 44 11.79 -5.41 -5.58
C GLY A 44 12.02 -3.94 -5.93
N ILE A 45 11.54 -3.47 -7.08
CA ILE A 45 11.65 -2.09 -7.51
C ILE A 45 10.44 -1.32 -6.95
N PHE A 46 10.71 -0.22 -6.23
CA PHE A 46 9.68 0.67 -5.68
C PHE A 46 8.66 0.02 -4.74
N CYS A 47 8.97 -1.09 -4.08
CA CYS A 47 8.13 -1.74 -3.07
C CYS A 47 9.00 -2.14 -1.87
N ASN A 48 9.05 -1.29 -0.86
CA ASN A 48 9.90 -1.50 0.30
C ASN A 48 9.03 -1.77 1.53
N ALA A 49 8.93 -3.05 1.87
CA ALA A 49 8.16 -3.52 3.02
C ALA A 49 8.80 -3.17 4.37
N TYR A 50 10.06 -2.74 4.40
CA TYR A 50 10.77 -2.46 5.66
C TYR A 50 10.65 -1.01 6.10
N SER A 51 10.66 -0.05 5.16
CA SER A 51 10.65 1.38 5.47
C SER A 51 9.79 2.23 4.52
N GLY A 52 8.94 1.59 3.71
CA GLY A 52 8.16 2.26 2.68
C GLY A 52 8.96 2.71 1.46
N ASP A 53 8.26 2.91 0.35
CA ASP A 53 8.83 3.25 -0.96
C ASP A 53 8.23 4.52 -1.57
N THR A 54 7.11 5.02 -1.04
CA THR A 54 6.40 6.15 -1.63
C THR A 54 6.13 7.22 -0.59
N SER A 55 6.39 8.50 -0.93
CA SER A 55 6.10 9.63 -0.05
C SER A 55 4.63 9.63 0.38
N CYS A 56 4.35 9.73 1.67
CA CYS A 56 2.96 9.79 2.15
C CYS A 56 2.21 11.05 1.74
N THR A 57 2.90 12.05 1.20
CA THR A 57 2.24 13.21 0.57
C THR A 57 1.56 12.87 -0.76
N ALA A 58 1.92 11.73 -1.39
CA ALA A 58 1.33 11.26 -2.63
C ALA A 58 -0.14 10.87 -2.45
N SER A 59 -0.91 11.01 -3.53
CA SER A 59 -2.30 10.53 -3.61
C SER A 59 -2.36 9.31 -4.52
N LEU A 60 -2.60 8.14 -3.96
CA LEU A 60 -2.68 6.86 -4.65
C LEU A 60 -3.92 6.09 -4.19
N PRO A 61 -4.53 5.25 -5.04
CA PRO A 61 -5.58 4.33 -4.62
C PRO A 61 -5.15 3.45 -3.44
N ILE A 62 -6.10 3.07 -2.58
CA ILE A 62 -5.90 1.98 -1.62
C ILE A 62 -6.28 0.68 -2.31
N LEU A 63 -5.42 -0.34 -2.22
CA LEU A 63 -5.84 -1.70 -2.55
C LEU A 63 -6.74 -2.20 -1.43
N CYS A 64 -8.00 -2.44 -1.73
CA CYS A 64 -8.96 -2.98 -0.78
C CYS A 64 -9.20 -4.46 -1.08
N ILE A 65 -9.32 -5.27 -0.03
CA ILE A 65 -9.62 -6.69 -0.11
C ILE A 65 -10.84 -7.03 0.74
N LYS A 66 -11.64 -7.97 0.25
CA LYS A 66 -12.67 -8.69 1.02
C LYS A 66 -12.35 -10.17 0.97
N GLN A 67 -11.92 -10.72 2.10
CA GLN A 67 -11.69 -12.16 2.25
C GLN A 67 -13.01 -12.83 2.59
N ASP A 68 -13.57 -13.53 1.62
CA ASP A 68 -14.87 -14.23 1.70
C ASP A 68 -14.70 -15.75 1.56
N PHE A 69 -13.47 -16.24 1.72
CA PHE A 69 -13.10 -17.65 1.59
C PHE A 69 -13.33 -18.21 0.18
N SER A 70 -13.38 -17.35 -0.84
CA SER A 70 -13.47 -17.81 -2.22
C SER A 70 -12.29 -18.74 -2.55
N PRO A 71 -12.53 -19.88 -3.21
CA PRO A 71 -11.47 -20.81 -3.55
C PRO A 71 -10.58 -20.26 -4.66
N ALA A 72 -9.31 -20.64 -4.64
CA ALA A 72 -8.37 -20.31 -5.72
C ALA A 72 -8.88 -20.90 -7.04
N PRO A 73 -8.93 -20.12 -8.13
CA PRO A 73 -9.23 -20.67 -9.43
C PRO A 73 -8.07 -21.55 -9.92
N ALA A 74 -8.39 -22.56 -10.75
CA ALA A 74 -7.38 -23.43 -11.34
C ALA A 74 -6.45 -22.66 -12.31
N GLY A 75 -5.19 -23.08 -12.44
CA GLY A 75 -4.27 -22.52 -13.44
C GLY A 75 -3.52 -21.26 -13.01
N LEU A 76 -3.66 -20.82 -11.75
CA LEU A 76 -2.75 -19.83 -11.18
C LEU A 76 -1.35 -20.44 -11.02
N PRO A 77 -0.26 -19.73 -11.41
CA PRO A 77 1.10 -20.21 -11.20
C PRO A 77 1.41 -20.36 -9.72
N ALA A 78 1.95 -21.52 -9.34
CA ALA A 78 2.51 -21.72 -8.01
C ALA A 78 3.82 -20.93 -7.87
N ASP A 79 3.96 -20.19 -6.78
CA ASP A 79 5.17 -19.44 -6.44
C ASP A 79 5.34 -19.39 -4.93
N TRP A 80 6.58 -19.45 -4.45
CA TRP A 80 6.89 -19.49 -3.02
C TRP A 80 6.56 -18.18 -2.31
N TYR A 81 6.48 -17.08 -3.07
CA TYR A 81 6.21 -15.74 -2.55
C TYR A 81 4.85 -15.20 -2.99
N THR A 82 4.01 -16.03 -3.61
CA THR A 82 2.68 -15.64 -4.10
C THR A 82 1.67 -16.72 -3.79
N GLY A 83 0.83 -16.49 -2.78
CA GLY A 83 -0.31 -17.34 -2.48
C GLY A 83 -1.65 -16.73 -2.87
N TRP A 84 -2.70 -17.50 -2.63
CA TRP A 84 -4.09 -17.08 -2.83
C TRP A 84 -4.62 -16.37 -1.59
N ALA A 85 -5.13 -15.15 -1.76
CA ALA A 85 -5.59 -14.31 -0.65
C ALA A 85 -7.02 -14.62 -0.17
N ASN A 86 -7.67 -15.66 -0.70
CA ASN A 86 -9.00 -16.11 -0.26
C ASN A 86 -10.12 -15.05 -0.42
N GLY A 87 -10.09 -14.27 -1.50
CA GLY A 87 -11.06 -13.19 -1.65
C GLY A 87 -10.99 -12.38 -2.94
N HIS A 88 -11.63 -11.21 -2.86
CA HIS A 88 -11.77 -10.25 -3.94
C HIS A 88 -11.00 -8.96 -3.63
N ILE A 89 -10.41 -8.35 -4.66
CA ILE A 89 -9.73 -7.06 -4.58
C ILE A 89 -10.34 -6.01 -5.49
N THR A 90 -10.22 -4.75 -5.06
CA THR A 90 -10.59 -3.56 -5.82
C THR A 90 -9.71 -2.39 -5.38
N THR A 91 -9.81 -1.24 -6.06
CA THR A 91 -9.06 -0.02 -5.71
C THR A 91 -10.00 1.15 -5.50
N THR A 92 -9.77 1.95 -4.46
CA THR A 92 -10.47 3.23 -4.26
C THR A 92 -10.09 4.27 -5.32
N PRO A 93 -10.76 5.43 -5.38
CA PRO A 93 -10.13 6.64 -5.92
C PRO A 93 -8.82 6.98 -5.16
N PRO A 94 -7.94 7.83 -5.72
CA PRO A 94 -6.71 8.23 -5.03
C PRO A 94 -6.96 8.85 -3.66
N VAL A 95 -6.21 8.37 -2.66
CA VAL A 95 -6.22 8.82 -1.26
C VAL A 95 -4.83 9.30 -0.91
N GLN A 96 -4.74 10.48 -0.27
CA GLN A 96 -3.47 10.99 0.19
C GLN A 96 -2.95 10.16 1.36
N GLY A 97 -1.70 9.67 1.27
CA GLY A 97 -1.12 8.79 2.30
C GLY A 97 -1.15 9.37 3.71
N LEU A 98 -0.97 10.69 3.87
CA LEU A 98 -1.08 11.41 5.15
C LEU A 98 -2.44 11.29 5.84
N THR A 99 -3.50 10.95 5.11
CA THR A 99 -4.84 10.72 5.69
C THR A 99 -4.98 9.30 6.27
N LEU A 100 -4.08 8.38 5.91
CA LEU A 100 -4.02 7.04 6.46
C LEU A 100 -3.27 7.10 7.79
N THR A 101 -3.99 7.42 8.87
CA THR A 101 -3.42 7.60 10.22
C THR A 101 -3.44 6.32 11.06
N SER A 102 -4.03 5.24 10.54
CA SER A 102 -3.99 3.89 11.13
C SER A 102 -4.54 2.87 10.12
N ALA A 103 -4.30 1.58 10.38
CA ALA A 103 -4.97 0.50 9.66
C ALA A 103 -6.50 0.62 9.75
N ALA A 104 -7.06 0.95 10.92
CA ALA A 104 -8.49 1.12 11.10
C ALA A 104 -9.10 2.23 10.23
N VAL A 105 -8.37 3.34 10.03
CA VAL A 105 -8.80 4.43 9.13
C VAL A 105 -8.77 3.96 7.68
N ALA A 106 -7.72 3.24 7.27
CA ALA A 106 -7.64 2.72 5.91
C ALA A 106 -8.73 1.67 5.62
N ASP A 107 -9.01 0.80 6.59
CA ASP A 107 -10.10 -0.17 6.55
C ASP A 107 -11.46 0.53 6.44
N GLN A 108 -11.67 1.60 7.20
CA GLN A 108 -12.89 2.39 7.11
C GLN A 108 -13.08 3.01 5.73
N ILE A 109 -12.02 3.45 5.05
CA ILE A 109 -12.11 3.98 3.67
C ILE A 109 -12.54 2.86 2.71
N CYS A 110 -11.95 1.67 2.83
CA CYS A 110 -12.34 0.51 2.03
C CYS A 110 -13.79 0.10 2.29
N ALA A 111 -14.20 0.03 3.56
CA ALA A 111 -15.57 -0.30 3.94
C ALA A 111 -16.59 0.75 3.48
N ALA A 112 -16.25 2.03 3.55
CA ALA A 112 -17.09 3.12 3.05
C ALA A 112 -17.24 3.09 1.51
N SER A 113 -16.20 2.66 0.80
CA SER A 113 -16.18 2.61 -0.66
C SER A 113 -16.92 1.38 -1.21
N PHE A 114 -16.84 0.23 -0.54
CA PHE A 114 -17.25 -1.06 -1.10
C PHE A 114 -18.18 -1.89 -0.20
N GLY A 115 -18.49 -1.40 1.00
CA GLY A 115 -19.39 -2.04 1.97
C GLY A 115 -18.67 -2.83 3.07
N SER A 116 -19.47 -3.41 3.97
CA SER A 116 -18.94 -4.18 5.10
C SER A 116 -18.07 -5.37 4.66
N GLY A 117 -16.99 -5.61 5.41
CA GLY A 117 -16.03 -6.70 5.18
C GLY A 117 -14.87 -6.35 4.24
N TRP A 118 -14.89 -5.16 3.61
CA TRP A 118 -13.74 -4.65 2.89
C TRP A 118 -12.78 -3.94 3.83
N ARG A 119 -11.49 -4.21 3.67
CA ARG A 119 -10.40 -3.60 4.43
C ARG A 119 -9.22 -3.29 3.51
N MET A 120 -8.24 -2.52 3.99
CA MET A 120 -6.99 -2.34 3.25
C MET A 120 -6.29 -3.69 3.11
N ALA A 121 -5.72 -3.96 1.93
CA ALA A 121 -4.95 -5.16 1.70
C ALA A 121 -3.63 -5.11 2.47
N GLN A 122 -3.29 -6.26 3.06
CA GLN A 122 -2.11 -6.46 3.88
C GLN A 122 -1.09 -7.30 3.10
N PHE A 123 0.18 -6.96 3.25
CA PHE A 123 1.31 -7.65 2.66
C PHE A 123 1.21 -9.19 2.73
N HIS A 124 0.89 -9.71 3.92
CA HIS A 124 0.84 -11.15 4.19
C HIS A 124 -0.50 -11.82 3.83
N ASP A 125 -1.43 -11.13 3.15
CA ASP A 125 -2.77 -11.69 2.86
C ASP A 125 -2.73 -12.96 2.00
N GLY A 126 -1.70 -13.12 1.16
CA GLY A 126 -1.42 -14.36 0.42
C GLY A 126 -0.21 -15.13 0.94
N GLY A 127 0.30 -14.82 2.15
CA GLY A 127 1.42 -15.54 2.77
C GLY A 127 2.80 -15.29 2.15
N GLY A 128 2.98 -14.22 1.37
CA GLY A 128 4.24 -13.90 0.71
C GLY A 128 4.40 -12.42 0.36
N TRP A 129 5.30 -12.12 -0.59
CA TRP A 129 5.59 -10.75 -1.06
C TRP A 129 4.59 -10.23 -2.11
N ASN A 130 3.66 -11.09 -2.52
CA ASN A 130 2.62 -10.83 -3.51
C ASN A 130 1.43 -11.75 -3.19
N PHE A 131 0.28 -11.49 -3.82
CA PHE A 131 -0.81 -12.45 -3.78
C PHE A 131 -1.65 -12.45 -5.06
N TYR A 132 -2.39 -13.53 -5.24
CA TYR A 132 -3.51 -13.61 -6.16
C TYR A 132 -4.83 -13.39 -5.43
N ALA A 133 -5.76 -12.69 -6.06
CA ALA A 133 -7.14 -12.54 -5.62
C ALA A 133 -8.06 -12.34 -6.83
N TYR A 134 -9.36 -12.59 -6.69
CA TYR A 134 -10.31 -12.22 -7.74
C TYR A 134 -10.33 -10.71 -7.90
N GLY A 135 -10.27 -10.19 -9.12
CA GLY A 135 -10.25 -8.76 -9.34
C GLY A 135 -9.98 -8.34 -10.78
N ASN A 136 -10.15 -7.04 -11.01
CA ASN A 136 -9.67 -6.35 -12.18
C ASN A 136 -9.27 -4.92 -11.80
N VAL A 137 -8.31 -4.81 -10.90
CA VAL A 137 -7.78 -3.53 -10.42
C VAL A 137 -7.02 -2.82 -11.53
N ARG A 138 -6.89 -1.51 -11.37
CA ARG A 138 -6.15 -0.67 -12.31
C ARG A 138 -4.67 -1.06 -12.36
N ASN A 139 -4.04 -0.89 -13.52
CA ASN A 139 -2.61 -1.15 -13.75
C ASN A 139 -1.82 0.12 -14.13
N ASP A 140 -2.47 1.28 -14.17
CA ASP A 140 -1.86 2.56 -14.52
C ASP A 140 -1.28 3.31 -13.30
N MET A 141 -1.55 2.82 -12.09
CA MET A 141 -1.11 3.41 -10.85
C MET A 141 -0.65 2.35 -9.85
N ARG A 142 0.26 2.76 -8.97
CA ARG A 142 0.56 2.04 -7.72
C ARG A 142 -0.60 2.24 -6.74
N PHE A 143 -0.69 1.36 -5.76
CA PHE A 143 -1.69 1.46 -4.69
C PHE A 143 -1.07 1.25 -3.31
N TRP A 144 -1.64 1.94 -2.33
CA TRP A 144 -1.30 1.75 -0.93
C TRP A 144 -1.70 0.34 -0.48
N VAL A 145 -0.76 -0.32 0.19
CA VAL A 145 -0.94 -1.58 0.93
C VAL A 145 -0.26 -1.42 2.27
N HIS A 146 -0.69 -2.20 3.26
CA HIS A 146 -0.11 -2.09 4.60
C HIS A 146 0.63 -3.36 5.02
N ILE A 147 1.52 -3.21 5.99
CA ILE A 147 2.25 -4.30 6.62
C ILE A 147 2.19 -4.12 8.14
N SER A 148 1.85 -5.18 8.85
CA SER A 148 1.62 -5.11 10.31
C SER A 148 2.88 -5.31 11.13
N ASP A 149 3.93 -5.90 10.56
CA ASP A 149 5.16 -6.29 11.24
C ASP A 149 6.38 -5.44 10.85
N GLN A 150 6.18 -4.35 10.10
CA GLN A 150 7.22 -3.41 9.70
C GLN A 150 6.74 -1.94 9.73
N PRO A 151 7.63 -0.97 9.95
CA PRO A 151 7.32 0.47 9.89
C PRO A 151 7.34 0.98 8.44
N ALA A 152 6.44 0.46 7.61
CA ALA A 152 6.34 0.85 6.20
C ALA A 152 4.95 1.35 5.83
N ASN A 153 4.22 1.94 6.77
CA ASN A 153 2.91 2.56 6.51
C ASN A 153 2.96 4.04 6.83
N CYS A 154 2.08 4.84 6.22
CA CYS A 154 2.09 6.29 6.43
C CYS A 154 1.76 6.75 7.85
N TRP A 155 1.21 5.87 8.69
CA TRP A 155 0.96 6.14 10.11
C TRP A 155 2.07 5.69 11.05
N ASN A 156 3.08 4.98 10.54
CA ASN A 156 4.26 4.55 11.28
C ASN A 156 5.46 4.41 10.33
N PRO A 157 5.86 5.51 9.66
CA PRO A 157 6.93 5.48 8.67
C PRO A 157 8.32 5.32 9.28
#